data_AF-A0A6P7G2N2-F1
#
_entry.id   AF-A0A6P7G2N2-F1
#
_cell.length_a   1.000
_cell.length_b   1.000
_cell.length_c   1.000
_cell.angle_alpha   90.00
_cell.angle_beta   90.00
_cell.angle_gamma   90.00
#
_symmetry.space_group_name_H-M   'P 1'
#
loop_
_entity.id
_entity.type
_entity.pdbx_description
1 polymer ?
#
loop_
_entity_poly.entity_id
_entity_poly.type
_entity_poly.pdbx_seq_one_letter_code
_entity_poly.pdbx_strand_id
1 'polypeptide(L)'
;MENIATDSGKIVKMEVDYSATCDDKIPECQKLAKSGKLHDALDQLLALEKQTRTGADMISTGRVLVAICQICKDAKNWSALNEHIVLLTKRRSQLKQAVAKMVQECCSYVDETPDKETKVKLIDTLRQVTEGKIYVEVERARLTHKLAKIREDDGDIQQAADIIQELQVETYGSMEKREKVELILEQMRLCVAKQDYIRTQIISKKINTKFFDEDGSSDLKLKYYRLMMEVDEHEGSYLATCKHYRAVLNTPSIMADAEERQAAAQAVVLYIILAQHDNEQVDLTHRVLADKVLEEIPTYKQLLKLFTTPELIKWSGLCELYEKQLKTTPVFSGNDQAQKRWSDLK
;
A
#
# COMPACT_ATOMS: atom_id res chain seq x y z
N MET A 1 -24.45 -11.68 -23.92
CA MET A 1 -24.67 -10.26 -23.60
C MET A 1 -23.30 -9.63 -23.50
N GLU A 2 -22.87 -9.02 -24.60
CA GLU A 2 -21.53 -8.45 -24.79
C GLU A 2 -21.41 -7.14 -24.01
N ASN A 3 -20.41 -7.04 -23.15
CA ASN A 3 -19.98 -5.76 -22.60
C ASN A 3 -19.20 -4.99 -23.68
N ILE A 4 -19.95 -4.22 -24.47
CA ILE A 4 -19.43 -3.27 -25.45
C ILE A 4 -18.76 -2.12 -24.68
N ALA A 5 -17.43 -2.15 -24.60
CA ALA A 5 -16.63 -1.20 -23.84
C ALA A 5 -16.33 0.05 -24.68
N THR A 6 -17.01 1.14 -24.35
CA THR A 6 -16.86 2.46 -24.95
C THR A 6 -15.55 3.14 -24.48
N ASP A 7 -14.69 3.52 -25.42
CA ASP A 7 -13.68 4.55 -25.18
C ASP A 7 -14.34 5.91 -25.53
N SER A 8 -14.49 6.78 -24.53
CA SER A 8 -14.80 8.20 -24.75
C SER A 8 -16.08 8.52 -25.57
N GLY A 9 -17.17 7.75 -25.38
CA GLY A 9 -18.47 8.07 -25.98
C GLY A 9 -18.54 8.00 -27.51
N LYS A 10 -17.49 7.52 -28.19
CA LYS A 10 -17.51 7.16 -29.60
C LYS A 10 -17.22 5.68 -29.71
N ILE A 11 -18.22 4.92 -30.15
CA ILE A 11 -18.03 3.54 -30.61
C ILE A 11 -17.00 3.63 -31.74
N VAL A 12 -15.77 3.17 -31.50
CA VAL A 12 -14.82 2.91 -32.57
C VAL A 12 -15.46 1.80 -33.37
N LYS A 13 -16.06 2.17 -34.51
CA LYS A 13 -16.68 1.22 -35.43
C LYS A 13 -15.62 0.19 -35.78
N MET A 14 -15.87 -1.08 -35.42
CA MET A 14 -15.09 -2.19 -35.95
C MET A 14 -15.25 -2.14 -37.47
N GLU A 15 -14.17 -1.91 -38.21
CA GLU A 15 -14.24 -1.80 -39.67
C GLU A 15 -14.31 -3.19 -40.32
N VAL A 16 -13.70 -4.20 -39.69
CA VAL A 16 -13.74 -5.61 -40.11
C VAL A 16 -13.58 -6.52 -38.87
N ASP A 17 -14.51 -7.45 -38.67
CA ASP A 17 -14.43 -8.46 -37.62
C ASP A 17 -13.47 -9.59 -38.04
N TYR A 18 -12.31 -9.68 -37.40
CA TYR A 18 -11.34 -10.75 -37.64
C TYR A 18 -11.45 -11.89 -36.61
N SER A 19 -12.53 -11.92 -35.84
CA SER A 19 -12.75 -12.89 -34.75
C SER A 19 -12.62 -14.33 -35.22
N ALA A 20 -13.30 -14.70 -36.30
CA ALA A 20 -13.25 -16.06 -36.88
C ALA A 20 -11.83 -16.44 -37.35
N THR A 21 -11.11 -15.51 -37.98
CA THR A 21 -9.73 -15.75 -38.43
C THR A 21 -8.76 -15.91 -37.25
N CYS A 22 -9.01 -15.20 -36.15
CA CYS A 22 -8.24 -15.34 -34.93
C CYS A 22 -8.57 -16.65 -34.21
N ASP A 23 -9.84 -17.08 -34.21
CA ASP A 23 -10.29 -18.32 -33.60
C ASP A 23 -9.68 -19.55 -34.29
N ASP A 24 -9.45 -19.50 -35.60
CA ASP A 24 -8.80 -20.59 -36.34
C ASP A 24 -7.26 -20.53 -36.20
N LYS A 25 -6.66 -19.35 -36.38
CA LYS A 25 -5.19 -19.22 -36.44
C LYS A 25 -4.50 -19.22 -35.07
N ILE A 26 -5.15 -18.75 -34.00
CA ILE A 26 -4.53 -18.75 -32.67
C ILE A 26 -4.24 -20.18 -32.18
N PRO A 27 -5.19 -21.14 -32.26
CA PRO A 27 -4.92 -22.53 -31.90
C PRO A 27 -3.90 -23.21 -32.80
N GLU A 28 -3.89 -22.89 -34.10
CA GLU A 28 -2.87 -23.39 -35.03
C GLU A 28 -1.47 -22.91 -34.64
N CYS A 29 -1.33 -21.62 -34.35
CA CYS A 29 -0.07 -21.05 -33.88
C CYS A 29 0.37 -21.64 -32.53
N GLN A 30 -0.56 -21.90 -31.61
CA GLN A 30 -0.27 -22.60 -30.35
C GLN A 30 0.20 -24.04 -30.58
N LYS A 31 -0.39 -24.77 -31.54
CA LYS A 31 0.07 -26.12 -31.92
C LYS A 31 1.45 -26.08 -32.58
N LEU A 32 1.70 -25.10 -33.45
CA LEU A 32 2.99 -24.90 -34.10
C LEU A 32 4.09 -24.55 -33.08
N ALA A 33 3.77 -23.70 -32.10
CA ALA A 33 4.67 -23.40 -30.99
C ALA A 33 5.02 -24.66 -30.18
N LYS A 34 4.04 -25.51 -29.88
CA LYS A 34 4.26 -26.81 -29.20
C LYS A 34 5.08 -27.79 -30.05
N SER A 35 5.06 -27.66 -31.37
CA SER A 35 5.89 -28.46 -32.29
C SER A 35 7.35 -27.98 -32.40
N GLY A 36 7.75 -26.95 -31.63
CA GLY A 36 9.11 -26.42 -31.59
C GLY A 36 9.41 -25.31 -32.62
N LYS A 37 8.42 -24.90 -33.43
CA LYS A 37 8.54 -23.81 -34.41
C LYS A 37 8.02 -22.49 -33.84
N LEU A 38 8.67 -22.02 -32.77
CA LEU A 38 8.26 -20.81 -32.06
C LEU A 38 8.35 -19.54 -32.93
N HIS A 39 9.44 -19.37 -33.68
CA HIS A 39 9.63 -18.19 -34.53
C HIS A 39 8.59 -18.09 -35.65
N ASP A 40 8.32 -19.20 -36.35
CA ASP A 40 7.31 -19.23 -37.42
C ASP A 40 5.90 -18.90 -36.88
N ALA A 41 5.55 -19.41 -35.70
CA ALA A 41 4.27 -19.11 -35.05
C ALA A 41 4.16 -17.64 -34.65
N LEU A 42 5.24 -17.04 -34.14
CA LEU A 42 5.28 -15.63 -33.78
C LEU A 42 5.19 -14.72 -35.01
N ASP A 43 5.86 -15.06 -36.10
CA ASP A 43 5.78 -14.28 -37.35
C ASP A 43 4.37 -14.30 -37.95
N GLN A 44 3.68 -15.45 -37.89
CA GLN A 44 2.28 -15.55 -38.30
C GLN A 44 1.36 -14.69 -37.43
N LEU A 45 1.56 -14.70 -36.11
CA LEU A 45 0.78 -13.85 -35.19
C LEU A 45 1.10 -12.37 -35.33
N LEU A 46 2.35 -11.98 -35.64
CA LEU A 46 2.72 -10.59 -35.92
C LEU A 46 2.13 -10.08 -37.23
N ALA A 47 1.96 -10.96 -38.23
CA ALA A 47 1.25 -10.64 -39.47
C ALA A 47 -0.26 -10.47 -39.22
N LEU A 48 -0.85 -11.35 -38.41
CA LEU A 48 -2.25 -11.25 -37.98
C LEU A 48 -2.49 -9.97 -37.17
N GLU A 49 -1.61 -9.65 -36.22
CA GLU A 49 -1.65 -8.43 -35.42
C GLU A 49 -1.65 -7.18 -36.30
N LYS A 50 -0.83 -7.17 -37.36
CA LYS A 50 -0.82 -6.06 -38.32
C LYS A 50 -2.18 -5.89 -38.98
N GLN A 51 -2.85 -6.98 -39.39
CA GLN A 51 -4.16 -6.96 -40.05
C GLN A 51 -5.26 -6.49 -39.10
N THR A 52 -5.36 -7.08 -37.90
CA THR A 52 -6.39 -6.75 -36.92
C THR A 52 -6.25 -5.31 -36.42
N ARG A 53 -5.00 -4.83 -36.28
CA ARG A 53 -4.71 -3.44 -35.91
C ARG A 53 -5.09 -2.45 -37.00
N THR A 54 -4.80 -2.75 -38.27
CA THR A 54 -5.23 -1.90 -39.39
C THR A 54 -6.74 -1.87 -39.54
N GLY A 55 -7.44 -2.96 -39.21
CA GLY A 55 -8.90 -3.03 -39.20
C GLY A 55 -9.57 -2.43 -37.95
N ALA A 56 -8.79 -1.81 -37.05
CA ALA A 56 -9.25 -1.22 -35.79
C ALA A 56 -10.06 -2.18 -34.87
N ASP A 57 -9.90 -3.50 -35.04
CA ASP A 57 -10.57 -4.51 -34.21
C ASP A 57 -9.85 -4.64 -32.87
N MET A 58 -10.38 -3.96 -31.86
CA MET A 58 -9.81 -3.92 -30.51
C MET A 58 -9.83 -5.28 -29.81
N ILE A 59 -10.86 -6.10 -30.05
CA ILE A 59 -11.06 -7.36 -29.35
C ILE A 59 -10.10 -8.40 -29.90
N SER A 60 -10.07 -8.56 -31.23
CA SER A 60 -9.19 -9.51 -31.89
C SER A 60 -7.73 -9.14 -31.72
N THR A 61 -7.37 -7.86 -31.85
CA THR A 61 -5.99 -7.41 -31.60
C THR A 61 -5.56 -7.72 -30.16
N GLY A 62 -6.42 -7.48 -29.17
CA GLY A 62 -6.13 -7.86 -27.78
C GLY A 62 -5.87 -9.35 -27.62
N ARG A 63 -6.71 -10.21 -28.24
CA ARG A 63 -6.53 -11.67 -28.19
C ARG A 63 -5.24 -12.14 -28.85
N VAL A 64 -4.87 -11.55 -29.99
CA VAL A 64 -3.61 -11.87 -30.68
C VAL A 64 -2.40 -11.49 -29.84
N LEU A 65 -2.40 -10.31 -29.22
CA LEU A 65 -1.31 -9.90 -28.31
C LEU A 65 -1.18 -10.85 -27.11
N VAL A 66 -2.31 -11.25 -26.52
CA VAL A 66 -2.32 -12.23 -25.42
C VAL A 66 -1.81 -13.59 -25.89
N ALA A 67 -2.20 -14.05 -27.08
CA ALA A 67 -1.72 -15.31 -27.65
C ALA A 67 -0.20 -15.30 -27.89
N ILE A 68 0.36 -14.19 -28.37
CA ILE A 68 1.82 -14.01 -28.49
C ILE A 68 2.49 -14.19 -27.12
N CYS A 69 1.94 -13.56 -26.08
CA CYS A 69 2.51 -13.64 -24.73
C CYS A 69 2.39 -15.06 -24.15
N GLN A 70 1.26 -15.74 -24.36
CA GLN A 70 1.03 -17.12 -23.93
C GLN A 70 2.00 -18.10 -24.60
N ILE A 71 2.25 -17.96 -25.90
CA ILE A 71 3.19 -18.82 -26.63
C ILE A 71 4.61 -18.66 -26.09
N CYS A 72 5.03 -17.42 -25.81
CA CYS A 72 6.35 -17.17 -25.20
C CYS A 72 6.45 -17.76 -23.79
N LYS A 73 5.37 -17.72 -23.01
CA LYS A 73 5.27 -18.35 -21.68
C LYS A 73 5.35 -19.88 -21.76
N ASP A 74 4.57 -20.51 -22.63
CA ASP A 74 4.53 -21.97 -22.82
C ASP A 74 5.91 -22.53 -23.23
N ALA A 75 6.64 -21.76 -24.04
CA ALA A 75 8.00 -22.10 -24.44
C ALA A 75 9.08 -21.76 -23.41
N LYS A 76 8.70 -21.20 -22.25
CA LYS A 76 9.59 -20.72 -21.18
C LYS A 76 10.65 -19.70 -21.64
N ASN A 77 10.40 -19.02 -22.77
CA ASN A 77 11.33 -18.06 -23.34
C ASN A 77 10.97 -16.64 -22.90
N TRP A 78 11.36 -16.29 -21.67
CA TRP A 78 11.07 -15.00 -21.04
C TRP A 78 11.81 -13.82 -21.70
N SER A 79 12.98 -14.04 -22.31
CA SER A 79 13.69 -12.99 -23.04
C SER A 79 12.91 -12.59 -24.30
N ALA A 80 12.43 -13.56 -25.07
CA ALA A 80 11.59 -13.29 -26.24
C ALA A 80 10.28 -12.59 -25.84
N LEU A 81 9.67 -12.99 -24.71
CA LEU A 81 8.50 -12.30 -24.18
C LEU A 81 8.77 -10.81 -23.95
N ASN A 82 9.86 -10.47 -23.27
CA ASN A 82 10.22 -9.07 -22.97
C ASN A 82 10.45 -8.25 -24.24
N GLU A 83 11.16 -8.81 -25.23
CA GLU A 83 11.39 -8.16 -26.52
C GLU A 83 10.07 -7.91 -27.27
N HIS A 84 9.18 -8.90 -27.29
CA HIS A 84 7.88 -8.77 -27.95
C HIS A 84 6.96 -7.77 -27.24
N ILE A 85 6.95 -7.72 -25.90
CA ILE A 85 6.18 -6.72 -25.15
C ILE A 85 6.66 -5.31 -25.53
N VAL A 86 7.98 -5.07 -25.55
CA VAL A 86 8.54 -3.77 -25.93
C VAL A 86 8.19 -3.42 -27.38
N LEU A 87 8.33 -4.39 -28.29
CA LEU A 87 8.05 -4.20 -29.72
C LEU A 87 6.59 -3.87 -29.97
N LEU A 88 5.65 -4.66 -29.43
CA LEU A 88 4.21 -4.49 -29.61
C LEU A 88 3.72 -3.16 -29.04
N THR A 89 4.38 -2.70 -27.99
CA THR A 89 4.05 -1.43 -27.35
C THR A 89 4.59 -0.21 -28.11
N LYS A 90 5.77 -0.32 -28.71
CA LYS A 90 6.38 0.76 -29.52
C LYS A 90 5.78 0.89 -30.92
N ARG A 91 4.93 -0.06 -31.36
CA ARG A 91 4.28 -0.02 -32.67
C ARG A 91 3.36 1.22 -32.80
N ARG A 92 3.55 1.98 -33.89
CA ARG A 92 2.77 3.18 -34.19
C ARG A 92 1.28 2.84 -34.39
N SER A 93 0.39 3.53 -33.70
CA SER A 93 -1.07 3.33 -33.77
C SER A 93 -1.57 2.01 -33.14
N GLN A 94 -0.93 1.55 -32.07
CA GLN A 94 -1.49 0.46 -31.27
C GLN A 94 -2.76 0.89 -30.53
N LEU A 95 -3.74 -0.01 -30.48
CA LEU A 95 -5.00 0.21 -29.78
C LEU A 95 -4.75 0.15 -28.26
N LYS A 96 -5.14 1.21 -27.53
CA LYS A 96 -4.88 1.36 -26.09
C LYS A 96 -5.45 0.19 -25.26
N GLN A 97 -6.69 -0.21 -25.54
CA GLN A 97 -7.34 -1.32 -24.84
C GLN A 97 -6.66 -2.68 -25.12
N ALA A 98 -6.11 -2.88 -26.31
CA ALA A 98 -5.39 -4.11 -26.65
C ALA A 98 -4.08 -4.21 -25.84
N VAL A 99 -3.35 -3.10 -25.70
CA VAL A 99 -2.16 -3.01 -24.83
C VAL A 99 -2.54 -3.24 -23.36
N ALA A 100 -3.66 -2.67 -22.89
CA ALA A 100 -4.12 -2.87 -21.52
C ALA A 100 -4.36 -4.36 -21.19
N LYS A 101 -5.09 -5.08 -22.07
CA LYS A 101 -5.33 -6.52 -21.92
C LYS A 101 -4.04 -7.34 -21.95
N MET A 102 -3.11 -7.00 -22.85
CA MET A 102 -1.80 -7.64 -22.91
C MET A 102 -1.02 -7.46 -21.59
N VAL A 103 -0.97 -6.24 -21.05
CA VAL A 103 -0.26 -5.94 -19.80
C VAL A 103 -0.91 -6.64 -18.60
N GLN A 104 -2.24 -6.69 -18.54
CA GLN A 104 -2.97 -7.41 -17.48
C GLN A 104 -2.66 -8.91 -17.45
N GLU A 105 -2.63 -9.55 -18.63
CA GLU A 105 -2.21 -10.96 -18.75
C GLU A 105 -0.74 -11.15 -18.39
N CYS A 106 0.16 -10.26 -18.83
CA CYS A 106 1.56 -10.34 -18.42
C CYS A 106 1.75 -10.16 -16.91
N CYS A 107 0.88 -9.38 -16.24
CA CYS A 107 0.91 -9.17 -14.79
C CYS A 107 0.59 -10.44 -14.00
N SER A 108 -0.30 -11.32 -14.51
CA SER A 108 -0.57 -12.62 -13.89
C SER A 108 0.62 -13.58 -14.08
N TYR A 109 1.33 -13.50 -15.21
CA TYR A 109 2.49 -14.36 -15.47
C TYR A 109 3.67 -14.07 -14.55
N VAL A 110 3.79 -12.84 -14.04
CA VAL A 110 4.81 -12.47 -13.03
C VAL A 110 4.73 -13.38 -11.79
N ASP A 111 3.53 -13.83 -11.40
CA ASP A 111 3.36 -14.69 -10.22
C ASP A 111 3.71 -16.15 -10.48
N GLU A 112 3.66 -16.59 -11.74
CA GLU A 112 3.96 -17.96 -12.16
C GLU A 112 5.43 -18.16 -12.58
N THR A 113 6.25 -17.10 -12.55
CA THR A 113 7.67 -17.19 -12.91
C THR A 113 8.45 -18.09 -11.93
N PRO A 114 9.30 -19.02 -12.43
CA PRO A 114 10.06 -19.93 -11.57
C PRO A 114 11.27 -19.26 -10.92
N ASP A 115 11.89 -18.27 -11.58
CA ASP A 115 13.15 -17.66 -11.15
C ASP A 115 13.01 -16.19 -10.74
N LYS A 116 13.59 -15.82 -9.60
CA LYS A 116 13.58 -14.46 -9.04
C LYS A 116 14.14 -13.41 -10.01
N GLU A 117 15.23 -13.74 -10.74
CA GLU A 117 15.81 -12.83 -11.73
C GLU A 117 14.89 -12.59 -12.93
N THR A 118 14.22 -13.64 -13.42
CA THR A 118 13.29 -13.52 -14.55
C THR A 118 12.07 -12.68 -14.16
N LYS A 119 11.63 -12.81 -12.90
CA LYS A 119 10.56 -12.00 -12.31
C LYS A 119 10.92 -10.52 -12.31
N VAL A 120 12.12 -10.16 -11.84
CA VAL A 120 12.59 -8.76 -11.82
C VAL A 120 12.70 -8.20 -13.25
N LYS A 121 13.31 -8.93 -14.19
CA LYS A 121 13.45 -8.49 -15.58
C LYS A 121 12.09 -8.25 -16.26
N LEU A 122 11.11 -9.13 -16.02
CA LEU A 122 9.76 -8.97 -16.57
C LEU A 122 9.06 -7.75 -15.95
N ILE A 123 9.17 -7.56 -14.63
CA ILE A 123 8.59 -6.39 -13.96
C ILE A 123 9.22 -5.09 -14.47
N ASP A 124 10.54 -5.02 -14.61
CA ASP A 124 11.23 -3.82 -15.12
C ASP A 124 10.81 -3.50 -16.56
N THR A 125 10.68 -4.54 -17.40
CA THR A 125 10.18 -4.37 -18.78
C THR A 125 8.75 -3.82 -18.78
N LEU A 126 7.86 -4.37 -17.93
CA LEU A 126 6.48 -3.89 -17.82
C LEU A 126 6.41 -2.46 -17.23
N ARG A 127 7.27 -2.11 -16.26
CA ARG A 127 7.36 -0.74 -15.70
C ARG A 127 7.78 0.27 -16.78
N GLN A 128 8.77 -0.05 -17.61
CA GLN A 128 9.20 0.80 -18.73
C GLN A 128 8.08 0.98 -19.77
N VAL A 129 7.34 -0.09 -20.04
CA VAL A 129 6.30 -0.13 -21.07
C VAL A 129 5.01 0.59 -20.64
N THR A 130 4.78 0.68 -19.33
CA THR A 130 3.62 1.36 -18.72
C THR A 130 3.90 2.82 -18.34
N GLU A 131 5.13 3.30 -18.52
CA GLU A 131 5.51 4.68 -18.25
C GLU A 131 4.74 5.67 -19.15
N GLY A 132 4.16 6.71 -18.54
CA GLY A 132 3.44 7.78 -19.25
C GLY A 132 2.05 7.40 -19.80
N LYS A 133 1.48 6.26 -19.40
CA LYS A 133 0.20 5.76 -19.94
C LYS A 133 -0.89 5.64 -18.89
N ILE A 134 -1.82 6.60 -18.93
CA ILE A 134 -2.92 6.73 -17.98
C ILE A 134 -3.79 5.46 -17.87
N TYR A 135 -4.00 4.74 -18.98
CA TYR A 135 -4.89 3.57 -19.04
C TYR A 135 -4.29 2.28 -18.44
N VAL A 136 -3.02 2.27 -18.02
CA VAL A 136 -2.34 1.12 -17.38
C VAL A 136 -1.65 1.51 -16.06
N GLU A 137 -2.01 2.66 -15.48
CA GLU A 137 -1.41 3.16 -14.24
C GLU A 137 -1.64 2.23 -13.04
N VAL A 138 -2.84 1.64 -12.94
CA VAL A 138 -3.17 0.70 -11.85
C VAL A 138 -2.28 -0.54 -11.91
N GLU A 139 -2.06 -1.10 -13.09
CA GLU A 139 -1.18 -2.27 -13.26
C GLU A 139 0.28 -1.90 -12.94
N ARG A 140 0.72 -0.70 -13.34
CA ARG A 140 2.04 -0.19 -12.98
C ARG A 140 2.23 -0.07 -11.47
N ALA A 141 1.21 0.43 -10.76
CA ALA A 141 1.21 0.53 -9.30
C ALA A 141 1.39 -0.85 -8.65
N ARG A 142 0.60 -1.84 -9.09
CA ARG A 142 0.68 -3.22 -8.59
C ARG A 142 2.03 -3.88 -8.86
N LEU A 143 2.58 -3.71 -10.07
CA LEU A 143 3.90 -4.22 -10.44
C LEU A 143 5.02 -3.58 -9.61
N THR A 144 4.94 -2.26 -9.39
CA THR A 144 5.92 -1.52 -8.58
C THR A 144 5.88 -1.99 -7.13
N HIS A 145 4.68 -2.22 -6.57
CA HIS A 145 4.53 -2.79 -5.23
C HIS A 145 5.10 -4.21 -5.13
N LYS A 146 4.87 -5.07 -6.13
CA LYS A 146 5.49 -6.40 -6.19
C LYS A 146 7.02 -6.32 -6.24
N LEU A 147 7.58 -5.40 -7.02
CA LEU A 147 9.03 -5.18 -7.08
C LEU A 147 9.61 -4.73 -5.74
N ALA A 148 8.93 -3.80 -5.05
CA ALA A 148 9.34 -3.33 -3.73
C ALA A 148 9.38 -4.47 -2.71
N LYS A 149 8.37 -5.37 -2.70
CA LYS A 149 8.38 -6.56 -1.83
C LYS A 149 9.53 -7.52 -2.12
N ILE A 150 9.82 -7.77 -3.40
CA ILE A 150 10.95 -8.64 -3.80
C ILE A 150 12.27 -8.08 -3.26
N ARG A 151 12.47 -6.76 -3.36
CA ARG A 151 13.66 -6.05 -2.86
C ARG A 151 13.73 -6.03 -1.34
N GLU A 152 12.58 -5.91 -0.67
CA GLU A 152 12.49 -6.02 0.78
C GLU A 152 12.88 -7.43 1.26
N ASP A 153 12.41 -8.47 0.58
CA ASP A 153 12.78 -9.86 0.87
C ASP A 153 14.28 -10.13 0.61
N ASP A 154 14.92 -9.36 -0.28
CA ASP A 154 16.38 -9.37 -0.50
C ASP A 154 17.16 -8.62 0.59
N GLY A 155 16.48 -7.92 1.51
CA GLY A 155 17.09 -7.07 2.53
C GLY A 155 17.42 -5.65 2.06
N ASP A 156 17.13 -5.30 0.80
CA ASP A 156 17.38 -3.99 0.20
C ASP A 156 16.23 -3.00 0.52
N ILE A 157 16.02 -2.71 1.82
CA ILE A 157 14.94 -1.83 2.30
C ILE A 157 15.05 -0.41 1.68
N GLN A 158 16.27 0.09 1.49
CA GLN A 158 16.48 1.44 0.93
C GLN A 158 15.98 1.54 -0.51
N GLN A 159 16.32 0.56 -1.35
CA GLN A 159 15.87 0.54 -2.75
C GLN A 159 14.37 0.28 -2.83
N ALA A 160 13.83 -0.61 -1.99
CA ALA A 160 12.40 -0.86 -1.91
C ALA A 160 11.61 0.43 -1.59
N ALA A 161 12.09 1.21 -0.61
CA ALA A 161 11.50 2.48 -0.22
C ALA A 161 11.56 3.52 -1.36
N ASP A 162 12.69 3.64 -2.06
CA ASP A 162 12.82 4.62 -3.16
C ASP A 162 11.93 4.25 -4.36
N ILE A 163 11.86 2.96 -4.73
CA ILE A 163 11.00 2.45 -5.82
C ILE A 163 9.52 2.70 -5.53
N ILE A 164 9.06 2.44 -4.31
CA ILE A 164 7.65 2.63 -3.98
C ILE A 164 7.29 4.12 -3.85
N GLN A 165 8.25 4.98 -3.50
CA GLN A 165 8.06 6.44 -3.39
C GLN A 165 7.92 7.13 -4.75
N GLU A 166 8.51 6.59 -5.82
CA GLU A 166 8.28 7.09 -7.19
C GLU A 166 6.79 7.05 -7.59
N LEU A 167 6.02 6.17 -6.95
CA LEU A 167 4.61 5.98 -7.21
C LEU A 167 3.75 7.04 -6.50
N GLN A 168 3.19 7.97 -7.28
CA GLN A 168 2.24 8.97 -6.79
C GLN A 168 0.80 8.43 -6.75
N VAL A 169 0.55 7.49 -5.83
CA VAL A 169 -0.72 6.74 -5.71
C VAL A 169 -1.96 7.63 -5.58
N GLU A 170 -1.80 8.84 -5.04
CA GLU A 170 -2.87 9.83 -4.85
C GLU A 170 -3.52 10.29 -6.16
N THR A 171 -2.74 10.29 -7.24
CA THR A 171 -3.18 10.83 -8.55
C THR A 171 -4.01 9.84 -9.36
N TYR A 172 -4.02 8.56 -8.97
CA TYR A 172 -4.70 7.51 -9.72
C TYR A 172 -6.21 7.51 -9.50
N GLY A 173 -6.95 8.27 -10.30
CA GLY A 173 -8.42 8.37 -10.19
C GLY A 173 -9.16 7.03 -10.33
N SER A 174 -8.63 6.09 -11.12
CA SER A 174 -9.26 4.80 -11.45
C SER A 174 -9.06 3.69 -10.42
N MET A 175 -8.21 3.88 -9.41
CA MET A 175 -7.90 2.85 -8.41
C MET A 175 -8.89 2.87 -7.24
N GLU A 176 -9.17 1.70 -6.66
CA GLU A 176 -10.06 1.58 -5.51
C GLU A 176 -9.50 2.33 -4.30
N LYS A 177 -10.37 3.02 -3.54
CA LYS A 177 -9.96 3.80 -2.36
C LYS A 177 -9.21 2.95 -1.34
N ARG A 178 -9.65 1.71 -1.09
CA ARG A 178 -9.00 0.80 -0.15
C ARG A 178 -7.59 0.44 -0.60
N GLU A 179 -7.43 0.02 -1.86
CA GLU A 179 -6.13 -0.32 -2.46
C GLU A 179 -5.17 0.88 -2.39
N LYS A 180 -5.68 2.12 -2.56
CA LYS A 180 -4.87 3.34 -2.42
C LYS A 180 -4.30 3.47 -1.02
N VAL A 181 -5.16 3.34 -0.01
CA VAL A 181 -4.73 3.49 1.39
C VAL A 181 -3.76 2.37 1.77
N GLU A 182 -3.99 1.13 1.31
CA GLU A 182 -3.06 0.03 1.53
C GLU A 182 -1.66 0.31 0.95
N LEU A 183 -1.58 0.81 -0.30
CA LEU A 183 -0.29 1.17 -0.90
C LEU A 183 0.40 2.33 -0.18
N ILE A 184 -0.34 3.36 0.25
CA ILE A 184 0.22 4.50 1.00
C ILE A 184 0.74 4.02 2.37
N LEU A 185 0.04 3.08 3.04
CA LEU A 185 0.50 2.51 4.30
C LEU A 185 1.77 1.68 4.15
N GLU A 186 1.90 0.92 3.06
CA GLU A 186 3.16 0.21 2.75
C GLU A 186 4.31 1.18 2.46
N GLN A 187 4.04 2.30 1.77
CA GLN A 187 5.02 3.38 1.62
C GLN A 187 5.48 3.90 2.99
N MET A 188 4.54 4.17 3.90
CA MET A 188 4.87 4.62 5.26
C MET A 188 5.72 3.58 6.01
N ARG A 189 5.34 2.29 5.97
CA ARG A 189 6.09 1.21 6.63
C ARG A 189 7.54 1.14 6.16
N LEU A 190 7.76 1.21 4.84
CA LEU A 190 9.11 1.18 4.28
C LEU A 190 9.92 2.44 4.61
N CYS A 191 9.28 3.61 4.74
CA CYS A 191 9.94 4.85 5.17
C CYS A 191 10.36 4.78 6.64
N VAL A 192 9.51 4.23 7.50
CA VAL A 192 9.83 4.00 8.92
C VAL A 192 10.99 3.02 9.06
N ALA A 193 10.99 1.93 8.29
CA ALA A 193 12.10 0.98 8.25
C ALA A 193 13.42 1.62 7.75
N LYS A 194 13.35 2.61 6.87
CA LYS A 194 14.49 3.44 6.43
C LYS A 194 14.90 4.52 7.45
N GLN A 195 14.15 4.68 8.55
CA GLN A 195 14.29 5.74 9.55
C GLN A 195 14.09 7.17 8.98
N ASP A 196 13.33 7.29 7.88
CA ASP A 196 12.97 8.59 7.30
C ASP A 196 11.61 9.07 7.84
N TYR A 197 11.64 9.61 9.05
CA TYR A 197 10.45 10.06 9.76
C TYR A 197 9.80 11.29 9.12
N ILE A 198 10.60 12.23 8.59
CA ILE A 198 10.12 13.45 7.92
C ILE A 198 9.29 13.08 6.69
N ARG A 199 9.77 12.17 5.84
CA ARG A 199 8.98 11.70 4.69
C ARG A 199 7.72 10.96 5.13
N THR A 200 7.80 10.17 6.19
CA THR A 200 6.62 9.46 6.73
C THR A 200 5.52 10.44 7.14
N GLN A 201 5.86 11.56 7.77
CA GLN A 201 4.89 12.63 8.09
C GLN A 201 4.31 13.34 6.87
N ILE A 202 5.10 13.49 5.80
CA ILE A 202 4.60 14.06 4.54
C ILE A 202 3.60 13.09 3.91
N ILE A 203 3.91 11.79 3.92
CA ILE A 203 3.05 10.74 3.38
C ILE A 203 1.77 10.58 4.22
N SER A 204 1.84 10.74 5.54
CA SER A 204 0.65 10.59 6.40
C SER A 204 -0.44 11.64 6.12
N LYS A 205 -0.05 12.85 5.68
CA LYS A 205 -0.98 13.92 5.26
C LYS A 205 -1.76 13.61 3.98
N LYS A 206 -1.30 12.62 3.21
CA LYS A 206 -1.93 12.15 1.97
C LYS A 206 -3.19 11.34 2.22
N ILE A 207 -3.28 10.73 3.40
CA ILE A 207 -4.44 9.93 3.79
C ILE A 207 -5.49 10.84 4.42
N ASN A 208 -6.71 10.78 3.90
CA ASN A 208 -7.84 11.48 4.51
C ASN A 208 -8.35 10.67 5.72
N THR A 209 -8.28 11.26 6.92
CA THR A 209 -8.72 10.60 8.16
C THR A 209 -10.19 10.22 8.17
N LYS A 210 -11.04 10.87 7.37
CA LYS A 210 -12.47 10.52 7.21
C LYS A 210 -12.67 9.14 6.59
N PHE A 211 -11.69 8.63 5.83
CA PHE A 211 -11.77 7.29 5.26
C PHE A 211 -11.79 6.20 6.34
N PHE A 212 -11.16 6.46 7.49
CA PHE A 212 -11.10 5.51 8.60
C PHE A 212 -12.37 5.44 9.46
N ASP A 213 -13.38 6.23 9.11
CA ASP A 213 -14.70 6.19 9.73
C ASP A 213 -15.69 5.36 8.90
N GLU A 214 -15.29 4.86 7.71
CA GLU A 214 -16.07 3.94 6.88
C GLU A 214 -15.99 2.49 7.41
N ASP A 215 -17.14 1.79 7.45
CA ASP A 215 -17.25 0.40 7.92
C ASP A 215 -16.39 -0.54 7.06
N GLY A 216 -15.52 -1.33 7.70
CA GLY A 216 -14.59 -2.28 7.05
C GLY A 216 -13.15 -1.77 6.87
N SER A 217 -12.83 -0.56 7.32
CA SER A 217 -11.48 0.03 7.25
C SER A 217 -10.70 -0.04 8.59
N SER A 218 -11.26 -0.69 9.61
CA SER A 218 -10.66 -0.80 10.95
C SER A 218 -9.23 -1.34 10.93
N ASP A 219 -8.95 -2.38 10.15
CA ASP A 219 -7.60 -2.96 10.05
C ASP A 219 -6.56 -1.96 9.53
N LEU A 220 -6.96 -1.13 8.55
CA LEU A 220 -6.10 -0.10 7.96
C LEU A 220 -5.91 1.07 8.93
N LYS A 221 -6.95 1.42 9.69
CA LYS A 221 -6.90 2.43 10.75
C LYS A 221 -5.88 2.03 11.83
N LEU A 222 -5.91 0.77 12.27
CA LEU A 222 -4.97 0.28 13.27
C LEU A 222 -3.53 0.27 12.76
N LYS A 223 -3.30 -0.19 11.52
CA LYS A 223 -1.97 -0.14 10.89
C LYS A 223 -1.46 1.29 10.77
N TYR A 224 -2.31 2.22 10.33
CA TYR A 224 -1.97 3.64 10.21
C TYR A 224 -1.53 4.23 11.55
N TYR A 225 -2.32 4.08 12.61
CA TYR A 225 -1.99 4.67 13.90
C TYR A 225 -0.78 4.02 14.56
N ARG A 226 -0.55 2.71 14.38
CA ARG A 226 0.69 2.06 14.86
C ARG A 226 1.94 2.68 14.22
N LEU A 227 1.94 2.89 12.91
CA LEU A 227 3.05 3.54 12.21
C LEU A 227 3.23 5.00 12.63
N MET A 228 2.13 5.74 12.81
CA MET A 228 2.18 7.13 13.29
C MET A 228 2.73 7.24 14.71
N MET A 229 2.35 6.31 15.59
CA MET A 229 2.85 6.25 16.96
C MET A 229 4.36 6.03 17.01
N GLU A 230 4.89 5.14 16.16
CA GLU A 230 6.34 4.89 16.07
C GLU A 230 7.10 6.14 15.61
N VAL A 231 6.54 6.89 14.65
CA VAL A 231 7.11 8.16 14.18
C VAL A 231 7.12 9.22 15.28
N ASP A 232 5.98 9.43 15.94
CA ASP A 232 5.84 10.46 16.97
C ASP A 232 6.63 10.13 18.25
N GLU A 233 6.78 8.84 18.56
CA GLU A 233 7.64 8.32 19.62
C GLU A 233 9.11 8.66 19.37
N HIS A 234 9.56 8.56 18.12
CA HIS A 234 10.92 8.96 17.74
C HIS A 234 11.14 10.48 17.81
N GLU A 235 10.15 11.28 17.41
CA GLU A 235 10.25 12.75 17.49
C GLU A 235 10.11 13.30 18.93
N GLY A 236 9.53 12.53 19.85
CA GLY A 236 9.23 12.99 21.21
C GLY A 236 7.95 13.82 21.31
N SER A 237 7.07 13.73 20.32
CA SER A 237 5.79 14.46 20.27
C SER A 237 4.73 13.74 21.09
N TYR A 238 4.79 13.90 22.43
CA TYR A 238 3.89 13.21 23.37
C TYR A 238 2.40 13.53 23.17
N LEU A 239 2.06 14.78 22.85
CA LEU A 239 0.68 15.20 22.62
C LEU A 239 0.06 14.55 21.37
N ALA A 240 0.83 14.43 20.30
CA ALA A 240 0.40 13.78 19.06
C ALA A 240 0.21 12.27 19.27
N THR A 241 1.18 11.65 19.94
CA THR A 241 1.11 10.24 20.36
C THR A 241 -0.17 9.96 21.16
N CYS A 242 -0.52 10.81 22.13
CA CYS A 242 -1.77 10.70 22.88
C CYS A 242 -3.01 10.75 21.96
N LYS A 243 -3.07 11.69 21.01
CA LYS A 243 -4.20 11.81 20.07
C LYS A 243 -4.36 10.53 19.24
N HIS A 244 -3.25 9.92 18.82
CA HIS A 244 -3.26 8.64 18.09
C HIS A 244 -3.75 7.47 18.95
N TYR A 245 -3.23 7.31 20.18
CA TYR A 245 -3.74 6.29 21.11
C TYR A 245 -5.23 6.46 21.42
N ARG A 246 -5.71 7.71 21.53
CA ARG A 246 -7.15 7.98 21.71
C ARG A 246 -7.98 7.58 20.50
N ALA A 247 -7.49 7.82 19.29
CA ALA A 247 -8.16 7.40 18.07
C ALA A 247 -8.20 5.88 17.92
N VAL A 248 -7.15 5.20 18.36
CA VAL A 248 -7.07 3.73 18.47
C VAL A 248 -8.12 3.22 19.47
N LEU A 249 -8.23 3.82 20.66
CA LEU A 249 -9.21 3.45 21.69
C LEU A 249 -10.67 3.61 21.23
N ASN A 250 -10.95 4.62 20.39
CA ASN A 250 -12.28 4.84 19.81
C ASN A 250 -12.66 3.81 18.72
N THR A 251 -11.75 2.89 18.36
CA THR A 251 -12.02 1.87 17.34
C THR A 251 -12.85 0.72 17.94
N PRO A 252 -14.00 0.34 17.32
CA PRO A 252 -14.90 -0.68 17.89
C PRO A 252 -14.22 -2.02 18.18
N SER A 253 -13.29 -2.45 17.32
CA SER A 253 -12.52 -3.70 17.51
C SER A 253 -11.74 -3.70 18.82
N ILE A 254 -11.09 -2.59 19.17
CA ILE A 254 -10.28 -2.47 20.39
C ILE A 254 -11.15 -2.23 21.61
N MET A 255 -12.31 -1.58 21.43
CA MET A 255 -13.26 -1.38 22.52
C MET A 255 -13.87 -2.71 22.99
N ALA A 256 -13.99 -3.70 22.10
CA ALA A 256 -14.48 -5.04 22.44
C ALA A 256 -13.50 -5.82 23.34
N ASP A 257 -12.19 -5.68 23.12
CA ASP A 257 -11.15 -6.37 23.88
C ASP A 257 -10.79 -5.61 25.15
N ALA A 258 -11.05 -6.21 26.32
CA ALA A 258 -10.83 -5.57 27.62
C ALA A 258 -9.34 -5.29 27.89
N GLU A 259 -8.44 -6.19 27.51
CA GLU A 259 -6.99 -6.03 27.73
C GLU A 259 -6.39 -4.92 26.87
N GLU A 260 -6.68 -4.92 25.56
CA GLU A 260 -6.18 -3.88 24.65
C GLU A 260 -6.75 -2.50 24.98
N ARG A 261 -8.04 -2.43 25.35
CA ARG A 261 -8.67 -1.21 25.83
C ARG A 261 -7.99 -0.65 27.08
N GLN A 262 -7.66 -1.51 28.04
CA GLN A 262 -6.96 -1.09 29.25
C GLN A 262 -5.53 -0.61 28.94
N ALA A 263 -4.79 -1.35 28.10
CA ALA A 263 -3.44 -0.96 27.69
C ALA A 263 -3.42 0.38 26.93
N ALA A 264 -4.36 0.59 26.00
CA ALA A 264 -4.50 1.85 25.27
C ALA A 264 -4.87 3.01 26.22
N ALA A 265 -5.80 2.80 27.14
CA ALA A 265 -6.20 3.82 28.12
C ALA A 265 -5.03 4.21 29.05
N GLN A 266 -4.24 3.24 29.50
CA GLN A 266 -3.03 3.49 30.28
C GLN A 266 -2.04 4.33 29.48
N ALA A 267 -1.76 3.95 28.23
CA ALA A 267 -0.85 4.69 27.36
C ALA A 267 -1.31 6.15 27.17
N VAL A 268 -2.61 6.39 26.92
CA VAL A 268 -3.17 7.75 26.81
C VAL A 268 -2.86 8.60 28.05
N VAL A 269 -3.14 8.07 29.25
CA VAL A 269 -2.88 8.82 30.51
C VAL A 269 -1.41 9.15 30.66
N LEU A 270 -0.52 8.20 30.38
CA LEU A 270 0.92 8.40 30.51
C LEU A 270 1.44 9.47 29.55
N TYR A 271 1.05 9.42 28.28
CA TYR A 271 1.49 10.39 27.28
C TYR A 271 0.91 11.80 27.50
N ILE A 272 -0.29 11.93 28.12
CA ILE A 272 -0.85 13.23 28.49
C ILE A 272 -0.06 13.90 29.62
N ILE A 273 0.40 13.12 30.59
CA ILE A 273 1.18 13.62 31.73
C ILE A 273 2.59 14.02 31.28
N LEU A 274 3.17 13.30 30.33
CA LEU A 274 4.48 13.61 29.74
C LEU A 274 4.45 14.81 28.78
N ALA A 275 3.28 15.17 28.25
CA ALA A 275 3.15 16.32 27.37
C ALA A 275 3.33 17.64 28.14
N GLN A 276 3.98 18.61 27.51
CA GLN A 276 4.13 19.97 28.07
C GLN A 276 2.75 20.59 28.32
N HIS A 277 2.63 21.38 29.39
CA HIS A 277 1.40 22.09 29.71
C HIS A 277 1.07 23.10 28.61
N ASP A 278 -0.03 22.83 27.91
CA ASP A 278 -0.60 23.67 26.87
C ASP A 278 -2.13 23.64 26.97
N ASN A 279 -2.81 24.61 26.37
CA ASN A 279 -4.26 24.69 26.34
C ASN A 279 -4.89 23.42 25.75
N GLU A 280 -4.26 22.83 24.73
CA GLU A 280 -4.70 21.55 24.15
C GLU A 280 -4.56 20.39 25.13
N GLN A 281 -3.47 20.36 25.91
CA GLN A 281 -3.22 19.32 26.91
C GLN A 281 -4.27 19.37 28.02
N VAL A 282 -4.63 20.58 28.48
CA VAL A 282 -5.67 20.77 29.50
C VAL A 282 -7.04 20.31 29.02
N ASP A 283 -7.46 20.70 27.81
CA ASP A 283 -8.73 20.26 27.21
C ASP A 283 -8.77 18.73 27.00
N LEU A 284 -7.69 18.14 26.48
CA LEU A 284 -7.56 16.68 26.36
C LEU A 284 -7.66 15.99 27.72
N THR A 285 -7.02 16.52 28.75
CA THR A 285 -7.03 15.95 30.10
C THR A 285 -8.45 15.93 30.68
N HIS A 286 -9.22 17.02 30.54
CA HIS A 286 -10.60 17.06 31.00
C HIS A 286 -11.53 16.12 30.25
N ARG A 287 -11.36 15.99 28.92
CA ARG A 287 -12.13 15.03 28.11
C ARG A 287 -11.85 13.60 28.52
N VAL A 288 -10.58 13.26 28.72
CA VAL A 288 -10.15 11.93 29.14
C VAL A 288 -10.65 11.62 30.55
N LEU A 289 -10.62 12.57 31.49
CA LEU A 289 -11.20 12.39 32.83
C LEU A 289 -12.72 12.10 32.83
N ALA A 290 -13.44 12.57 31.81
CA ALA A 290 -14.88 12.34 31.65
C ALA A 290 -15.21 10.98 31.00
N ASP A 291 -14.23 10.29 30.40
CA ASP A 291 -14.46 9.00 29.75
C ASP A 291 -14.68 7.87 30.76
N LYS A 292 -15.71 7.05 30.51
CA LYS A 292 -16.09 5.92 31.39
C LYS A 292 -15.04 4.81 31.45
N VAL A 293 -14.20 4.68 30.40
CA VAL A 293 -13.14 3.67 30.33
C VAL A 293 -12.11 3.86 31.46
N LEU A 294 -11.93 5.10 31.94
CA LEU A 294 -11.03 5.39 33.06
C LEU A 294 -11.61 5.03 34.43
N GLU A 295 -12.89 4.71 34.52
CA GLU A 295 -13.48 4.19 35.76
C GLU A 295 -13.05 2.74 36.02
N GLU A 296 -12.73 2.00 34.96
CA GLU A 296 -12.21 0.63 35.05
C GLU A 296 -10.76 0.59 35.59
N ILE A 297 -10.02 1.71 35.49
CA ILE A 297 -8.62 1.81 35.93
C ILE A 297 -8.44 2.95 36.97
N PRO A 298 -8.87 2.72 38.23
CA PRO A 298 -8.94 3.78 39.25
C PRO A 298 -7.57 4.37 39.62
N THR A 299 -6.49 3.60 39.53
CA THR A 299 -5.11 4.06 39.81
C THR A 299 -4.64 5.15 38.84
N TYR A 300 -4.87 4.97 37.54
CA TYR A 300 -4.49 5.95 36.52
C TYR A 300 -5.43 7.16 36.52
N LYS A 301 -6.71 6.99 36.89
CA LYS A 301 -7.65 8.10 37.12
C LYS A 301 -7.22 8.98 38.31
N GLN A 302 -6.72 8.38 39.39
CA GLN A 302 -6.15 9.11 40.52
C GLN A 302 -4.89 9.87 40.11
N LEU A 303 -4.00 9.22 39.35
CA LEU A 303 -2.80 9.86 38.81
C LEU A 303 -3.17 11.10 37.97
N LEU A 304 -4.08 10.96 37.02
CA LEU A 304 -4.51 12.09 36.17
C LEU A 304 -5.17 13.21 36.99
N LYS A 305 -5.95 12.87 38.03
CA LYS A 305 -6.55 13.86 38.94
C LYS A 305 -5.50 14.68 39.69
N LEU A 306 -4.44 14.05 40.18
CA LEU A 306 -3.35 14.73 40.88
C LEU A 306 -2.70 15.80 39.99
N PHE A 307 -2.53 15.54 38.69
CA PHE A 307 -1.99 16.51 37.74
C PHE A 307 -2.99 17.61 37.31
N THR A 308 -4.30 17.41 37.52
CA THR A 308 -5.31 18.47 37.27
C THR A 308 -5.56 19.39 38.45
N THR A 309 -5.32 18.93 39.67
CA THR A 309 -5.47 19.76 40.86
C THR A 309 -4.31 20.75 40.96
N PRO A 310 -4.54 22.03 41.28
CA PRO A 310 -3.48 23.03 41.47
C PRO A 310 -2.72 22.85 42.79
N GLU A 311 -2.45 21.60 43.19
CA GLU A 311 -1.76 21.23 44.41
C GLU A 311 -0.32 20.81 44.11
N LEU A 312 0.63 21.23 44.95
CA LEU A 312 2.05 20.92 44.76
C LEU A 312 2.32 19.43 45.08
N ILE A 313 2.73 18.66 44.08
CA ILE A 313 3.06 17.24 44.24
C ILE A 313 4.52 17.11 44.70
N LYS A 314 4.76 16.37 45.78
CA LYS A 314 6.11 15.95 46.18
C LYS A 314 6.55 14.77 45.33
N TRP A 315 7.61 14.95 44.54
CA TRP A 315 8.18 13.92 43.66
C TRP A 315 8.46 12.59 44.38
N SER A 316 9.00 12.64 45.60
CA SER A 316 9.29 11.44 46.41
C SER A 316 8.04 10.60 46.73
N GLY A 317 6.91 11.26 47.03
CA GLY A 317 5.65 10.58 47.31
C GLY A 317 4.99 9.99 46.07
N LEU A 318 5.20 10.60 44.89
CA LEU A 318 4.70 10.08 43.62
C LEU A 318 5.51 8.87 43.17
N CYS A 319 6.85 8.89 43.32
CA CYS A 319 7.69 7.73 43.04
C CYS A 319 7.35 6.55 43.96
N GLU A 320 7.21 6.75 45.27
CA GLU A 320 6.91 5.65 46.20
C GLU A 320 5.60 4.90 45.88
N LEU A 321 4.57 5.62 45.41
CA LEU A 321 3.25 5.06 45.09
C LEU A 321 3.15 4.49 43.66
N TYR A 322 3.70 5.20 42.67
CA TYR A 322 3.44 4.89 41.26
C TYR A 322 4.64 4.30 40.52
N GLU A 323 5.88 4.38 41.04
CA GLU A 323 7.08 3.90 40.33
C GLU A 323 7.03 2.40 40.00
N LYS A 324 6.51 1.57 40.92
CA LYS A 324 6.35 0.13 40.67
C LYS A 324 5.33 -0.15 39.56
N GLN A 325 4.24 0.62 39.49
CA GLN A 325 3.19 0.43 38.49
C GLN A 325 3.60 1.00 37.12
N LEU A 326 4.23 2.18 37.12
CA LEU A 326 4.71 2.87 35.91
C LEU A 326 5.84 2.12 35.21
N LYS A 327 6.81 1.57 35.96
CA LYS A 327 7.92 0.77 35.40
C LYS A 327 7.49 -0.58 34.85
N THR A 328 6.28 -1.05 35.16
CA THR A 328 5.74 -2.30 34.62
C THR A 328 5.06 -2.08 33.26
N THR A 329 4.65 -0.84 32.96
CA THR A 329 4.03 -0.48 31.67
C THR A 329 5.07 -0.37 30.54
N PRO A 330 4.75 -0.83 29.31
CA PRO A 330 5.67 -0.82 28.16
C PRO A 330 6.16 0.57 27.75
N VAL A 331 5.52 1.63 28.25
CA VAL A 331 5.90 3.04 28.01
C VAL A 331 7.19 3.43 28.74
N PHE A 332 7.50 2.78 29.88
CA PHE A 332 8.66 3.09 30.73
C PHE A 332 9.67 1.95 30.89
N SER A 333 9.46 0.80 30.23
CA SER A 333 10.36 -0.35 30.32
C SER A 333 11.15 -0.57 29.01
N GLY A 334 12.49 -0.51 29.08
CA GLY A 334 13.38 -1.22 28.13
C GLY A 334 14.17 -0.39 27.11
N ASN A 335 13.73 0.82 26.71
CA ASN A 335 14.40 1.61 25.65
C ASN A 335 15.07 2.89 26.18
N ASP A 336 16.12 3.37 25.50
CA ASP A 336 16.76 4.68 25.78
C ASP A 336 15.76 5.86 25.79
N GLN A 337 14.66 5.73 25.04
CA GLN A 337 13.54 6.67 25.03
C GLN A 337 12.67 6.60 26.30
N ALA A 338 12.53 5.42 26.91
CA ALA A 338 11.83 5.28 28.19
C ALA A 338 12.58 6.00 29.32
N GLN A 339 13.91 6.02 29.25
CA GLN A 339 14.76 6.72 30.20
C GLN A 339 14.69 8.24 30.00
N LYS A 340 14.55 8.71 28.75
CA LYS A 340 14.21 10.11 28.44
C LYS A 340 12.80 10.49 28.91
N ARG A 341 11.81 9.64 28.72
CA ARG A 341 10.44 9.85 29.24
C ARG A 341 10.42 9.94 30.76
N TRP A 342 11.24 9.14 31.43
CA TRP A 342 11.39 9.21 32.87
C TRP A 342 12.10 10.49 33.33
N SER A 343 13.04 11.03 32.54
CA SER A 343 13.61 12.35 32.81
C SER A 343 12.68 13.50 32.49
N ASP A 344 11.85 13.39 31.45
CA ASP A 344 10.86 14.42 31.08
C ASP A 344 9.69 14.47 32.08
N LEU A 345 9.43 13.36 32.76
CA LEU A 345 8.46 13.30 33.87
C LEU A 345 8.96 14.03 35.13
N LYS A 346 10.28 14.21 35.29
CA LYS A 346 10.93 14.75 36.49
C LYS A 346 11.15 16.25 36.39
#